data_AF-A0A645CYN5-F1
#
_entry.id   AF-A0A645CYN5-F1
#
_cell.length_a   1.000
_cell.length_b   1.000
_cell.length_c   1.000
_cell.angle_alpha   90.00
_cell.angle_beta   90.00
_cell.angle_gamma   90.00
#
_symmetry.space_group_name_H-M   'P 1'
#
loop_
_entity.id
_entity.type
_entity.pdbx_description
1 polymer ?
#
loop_
_entity_poly.entity_id
_entity_poly.type
_entity_poly.pdbx_seq_one_letter_code
_entity_poly.pdbx_strand_id
1 'polypeptide(L)' 'MNNKKSEHSAEKAIRAVASKHGIGVETVRYEIEVAFATARENTDPKVQEFWNSVPRKGKTLTPEEVIAYVAGALIQNHR' A
#
# COMPACT_ATOMS: atom_id res chain seq x y z
N MET A 1 3.62 13.58 -7.23
CA MET A 1 3.05 13.82 -5.89
C MET A 1 4.21 13.86 -4.90
N ASN A 2 4.18 14.77 -3.92
CA ASN A 2 5.24 14.80 -2.90
C ASN A 2 4.99 13.60 -1.96
N ASN A 3 5.83 12.57 -2.03
CA ASN A 3 5.57 11.22 -1.46
C ASN A 3 5.13 11.25 0.02
N LYS A 4 5.63 12.24 0.76
CA LYS A 4 5.34 12.44 2.19
C LYS A 4 3.87 12.77 2.48
N LYS A 5 3.15 13.46 1.58
CA LYS A 5 1.74 13.84 1.78
C LYS A 5 0.78 12.68 1.51
N SER A 6 1.08 11.86 0.49
CA SER A 6 0.29 10.66 0.16
C SER A 6 0.48 9.55 1.19
N GLU A 7 1.71 9.34 1.68
CA GLU A 7 1.98 8.40 2.78
C GLU A 7 1.22 8.79 4.06
N HIS A 8 1.20 10.08 4.43
CA HIS A 8 0.40 10.54 5.57
C HIS A 8 -1.12 10.32 5.38
N SER A 9 -1.60 10.43 4.14
CA SER A 9 -3.00 10.14 3.83
C SER A 9 -3.30 8.64 3.94
N ALA A 10 -2.36 7.78 3.54
CA ALA A 10 -2.45 6.34 3.71
C ALA A 10 -2.46 5.94 5.20
N GLU A 11 -1.60 6.54 6.02
CA GLU A 11 -1.60 6.34 7.47
C GLU A 11 -2.97 6.68 8.08
N LYS A 12 -3.55 7.82 7.69
CA LYS A 12 -4.88 8.22 8.14
C LYS A 12 -5.97 7.22 7.73
N ALA A 13 -5.88 6.67 6.52
CA ALA A 13 -6.81 5.65 6.04
C ALA A 13 -6.71 4.36 6.86
N ILE A 14 -5.49 3.87 7.14
CA ILE A 14 -5.24 2.69 7.99
C ILE A 14 -5.85 2.91 9.38
N ARG A 15 -5.63 4.08 9.99
CA ARG A 15 -6.24 4.43 11.29
C ARG A 15 -7.76 4.44 11.24
N ALA A 16 -8.37 4.96 10.17
CA ALA A 16 -9.82 4.96 10.02
C ALA A 16 -10.40 3.54 9.92
N VAL A 17 -9.71 2.62 9.21
CA VAL A 17 -10.08 1.21 9.15
C VAL A 17 -9.97 0.56 10.53
N ALA A 18 -8.86 0.78 11.24
CA ALA A 18 -8.67 0.27 12.60
C ALA A 18 -9.82 0.69 13.52
N SER A 19 -10.15 1.98 13.54
CA SER A 19 -11.26 2.52 14.34
C SER A 19 -12.62 1.95 13.94
N LYS A 20 -12.89 1.82 12.63
CA LYS A 20 -14.17 1.29 12.12
C LYS A 20 -14.40 -0.17 12.54
N HIS A 21 -13.34 -0.96 12.60
CA HIS A 21 -13.41 -2.39 12.91
C HIS A 21 -13.10 -2.73 14.37
N GLY A 22 -12.73 -1.73 15.19
CA GLY A 22 -12.38 -1.95 16.59
C GLY A 22 -11.10 -2.76 16.80
N ILE A 23 -10.18 -2.72 15.83
CA ILE A 23 -8.91 -3.47 15.86
C ILE A 23 -7.71 -2.52 15.94
N GLY A 24 -6.52 -3.06 16.21
CA GLY A 24 -5.29 -2.27 16.27
C GLY A 24 -4.83 -1.78 14.89
N VAL A 25 -4.19 -0.61 14.85
CA VAL A 25 -3.52 -0.09 13.64
C VAL A 25 -2.47 -1.07 13.12
N GLU A 26 -1.70 -1.67 14.03
CA GLU A 26 -0.69 -2.68 13.67
C GLU A 26 -1.33 -3.95 13.09
N THR A 27 -2.51 -4.34 13.56
CA THR A 27 -3.28 -5.45 12.98
C THR A 27 -3.67 -5.14 11.55
N VAL A 28 -4.18 -3.93 11.27
CA VAL A 28 -4.50 -3.53 9.89
C VAL A 28 -3.27 -3.55 9.00
N ARG A 29 -2.13 -3.04 9.48
CA ARG A 29 -0.86 -3.10 8.73
C ARG A 29 -0.43 -4.52 8.44
N TYR A 30 -0.45 -5.38 9.46
CA TYR A 30 -0.06 -6.78 9.34
C TYR A 30 -0.92 -7.54 8.32
N GLU A 31 -2.25 -7.39 8.38
CA GLU A 31 -3.16 -8.03 7.42
C GLU A 31 -2.89 -7.57 5.98
N ILE A 32 -2.56 -6.28 5.80
CA ILE A 32 -2.17 -5.74 4.49
C ILE A 32 -0.84 -6.36 4.01
N GLU A 33 0.15 -6.47 4.89
CA GLU A 33 1.43 -7.11 4.58
C GLU A 33 1.26 -8.59 4.19
N VAL A 34 0.38 -9.32 4.87
CA VAL A 34 0.02 -10.70 4.52
C VAL A 34 -0.62 -10.77 3.14
N ALA A 35 -1.54 -9.86 2.83
CA ALA A 35 -2.16 -9.78 1.51
C ALA A 35 -1.11 -9.50 0.41
N PHE A 36 -0.12 -8.65 0.69
CA PHE A 36 0.97 -8.38 -0.25
C PHE A 36 1.90 -9.57 -0.44
N ALA A 37 2.26 -10.27 0.64
CA ALA A 37 3.06 -11.49 0.55
C ALA A 37 2.36 -12.52 -0.35
N THR A 38 1.07 -12.75 -0.11
CA THR A 38 0.24 -13.65 -0.93
C THR A 38 0.18 -13.19 -2.39
N ALA A 39 -0.02 -11.89 -2.62
CA ALA A 39 -0.09 -11.34 -3.98
C ALA A 39 1.25 -11.41 -4.74
N ARG A 40 2.38 -11.42 -4.01
CA ARG A 40 3.73 -11.54 -4.58
C ARG A 40 4.13 -12.97 -4.95
N GLU A 41 3.44 -13.98 -4.42
CA GLU A 41 3.62 -15.37 -4.84
C GLU A 41 3.10 -15.63 -6.26
N ASN A 42 2.32 -14.70 -6.83
CA ASN A 42 1.85 -14.79 -8.20
C ASN A 42 3.02 -14.68 -9.20
N THR A 43 3.22 -15.72 -10.00
CA THR A 43 4.33 -15.83 -10.96
C THR A 43 4.08 -15.11 -12.29
N ASP A 44 2.91 -14.47 -12.48
CA ASP A 44 2.63 -13.66 -13.66
C ASP A 44 3.65 -12.51 -13.78
N PRO A 45 4.40 -12.42 -14.90
CA PRO A 45 5.40 -11.38 -15.12
C PRO A 45 4.86 -9.96 -14.95
N LYS A 46 3.60 -9.70 -15.31
CA LYS A 46 2.97 -8.38 -15.18
C LYS A 46 2.73 -8.01 -13.72
N VAL A 47 2.36 -8.99 -12.90
CA VAL A 47 2.16 -8.79 -11.45
C VAL A 47 3.50 -8.53 -10.78
N GLN A 48 4.55 -9.25 -11.16
CA GLN A 48 5.91 -8.99 -10.68
C GLN A 48 6.43 -7.61 -11.09
N GLU A 49 6.18 -7.19 -12.33
CA GLU A 49 6.55 -5.86 -12.82
C GLU A 49 5.86 -4.75 -12.01
N PHE A 50 4.57 -4.89 -11.73
CA PHE A 50 3.84 -3.96 -10.85
C PHE A 50 4.47 -3.86 -9.46
N TRP A 51 4.80 -4.98 -8.81
CA TRP A 51 5.42 -4.93 -7.49
C TRP A 51 6.82 -4.32 -7.50
N ASN A 52 7.53 -4.41 -8.63
CA ASN A 52 8.83 -3.80 -8.81
C ASN A 52 8.76 -2.31 -9.14
N SER A 53 7.66 -1.83 -9.73
CA SER A 53 7.46 -0.42 -10.07
C SER A 53 7.10 0.46 -8.88
N VAL A 54 6.66 -0.13 -7.75
CA VAL A 54 6.31 0.63 -6.54
C VAL A 54 7.57 1.27 -5.92
N PRO A 55 7.63 2.61 -5.81
CA PRO A 55 8.74 3.30 -5.16
C PRO A 55 8.80 2.93 -3.68
N ARG A 56 9.99 2.56 -3.20
CA ARG A 56 10.23 2.17 -1.80
C ARG A 56 11.46 2.87 -1.25
N LYS A 57 11.39 3.35 0.00
CA LYS A 57 12.51 4.01 0.68
C LYS A 57 13.49 3.01 1.29
N GLY A 58 13.00 1.83 1.68
CA GLY A 58 13.77 0.77 2.31
C GLY A 58 13.81 -0.52 1.49
N LYS A 59 14.40 -1.56 2.09
CA LYS A 59 14.39 -2.91 1.51
C LYS A 59 12.99 -3.52 1.51
N THR A 60 12.22 -3.24 2.56
CA THR A 60 10.84 -3.70 2.73
C THR A 60 9.88 -2.65 2.22
N LEU A 61 8.91 -3.08 1.42
CA LEU A 61 7.83 -2.24 0.89
C LEU A 61 6.74 -2.12 1.96
N THR A 62 6.35 -0.90 2.34
CA THR A 62 5.37 -0.70 3.41
C THR A 62 3.91 -0.61 2.92
N PRO A 63 2.92 -0.91 3.78
CA PRO A 63 1.51 -0.65 3.49
C PRO A 63 1.23 0.77 2.97
N GLU A 64 1.81 1.78 3.61
CA GLU A 64 1.61 3.18 3.24
C GLU A 64 2.19 3.52 1.86
N GLU A 65 3.34 2.96 1.49
CA GLU A 65 3.97 3.17 0.18
C GLU A 65 3.09 2.59 -0.95
N VAL A 66 2.55 1.37 -0.75
CA VAL A 66 1.70 0.71 -1.74
C VAL A 66 0.36 1.44 -1.89
N ILE A 67 -0.30 1.78 -0.78
CA ILE A 67 -1.57 2.51 -0.82
C ILE A 67 -1.38 3.86 -1.51
N ALA A 68 -0.30 4.59 -1.20
CA ALA A 68 0.00 5.86 -1.84
C ALA A 68 0.23 5.71 -3.35
N TYR A 69 0.98 4.68 -3.78
CA TYR A 69 1.26 4.41 -5.19
C TYR A 69 -0.02 4.05 -5.96
N VAL A 70 -0.80 3.09 -5.46
CA VAL A 70 -2.04 2.64 -6.11
C VAL A 70 -3.06 3.77 -6.20
N ALA A 71 -3.26 4.52 -5.12
CA ALA A 71 -4.16 5.67 -5.13
C ALA A 71 -3.69 6.73 -6.15
N GLY A 72 -2.39 6.98 -6.26
CA GLY A 72 -1.82 7.88 -7.26
C GLY A 72 -2.07 7.40 -8.69
N ALA A 73 -1.82 6.11 -8.97
CA ALA A 73 -2.06 5.51 -10.28
C ALA A 73 -3.53 5.64 -10.71
N LEU A 74 -4.48 5.37 -9.80
CA LEU A 74 -5.91 5.52 -10.06
C LEU A 74 -6.30 6.98 -10.37
N ILE A 75 -5.74 7.95 -9.65
CA ILE A 75 -6.03 9.38 -9.88
C ILE A 75 -5.46 9.87 -11.22
N GLN A 76 -4.31 9.34 -11.67
CA GLN A 76 -3.73 9.69 -12.98
C GLN A 76 -4.49 9.05 -14.14
N ASN A 77 -5.04 7.84 -13.96
CA ASN A 77 -5.74 7.12 -15.02
C ASN A 77 -7.17 7.66 -15.31
N HIS A 78 -7.63 8.63 -14.52
CA HIS A 78 -8.92 9.31 -14.66
C HIS A 78 -8.77 10.82 -14.97
N ARG A 79 -7.63 11.26 -15.50
CA ARG A 79 -7.40 12.63 -15.99
C ARG A 79 -7.35 12.72 -17.51
#